data_AF-A0A382WY22-F1
#
_entry.id   AF-A0A382WY22-F1
#
_cell.length_a   1.000
_cell.length_b   1.000
_cell.length_c   1.000
_cell.angle_alpha   90.00
_cell.angle_beta   90.00
_cell.angle_gamma   90.00
#
_symmetry.space_group_name_H-M   'P 1'
#
loop_
_entity.id
_entity.type
_entity.pdbx_description
1 polymer ?
#
loop_
_entity_poly.entity_id
_entity_poly.type
_entity_poly.pdbx_seq_one_letter_code
_entity_poly.pdbx_strand_id
1 'polypeptide(L)'
;MKFKSLINKFLDYPKVTLSLLAIVTIIMGAYLPNLKMDFSIEQLFSQDDPVIDRFLQFREEFDGVDNIVYLLYESDDPFSYENLIKNRKMVNSFEKINGVSNVSSLTNIDLFTDGGEYLLSPVYENIPKSSDSLESAKTQIMNSKLLNNYLISDDGALAAILIEIDVAFNEHNSREIILKEIDKLQESVDWEWHQTGLPIIRTRYVQYMIADNIRFLGPVILMLFIFLS
;
A
#
# COMPACT_ATOMS: atom_id res chain seq x y z
N MET A 1 1.87 -46.42 -34.04
CA MET A 1 2.26 -47.61 -33.25
C MET A 1 2.84 -47.28 -31.87
N LYS A 2 3.75 -46.30 -31.74
CA LYS A 2 4.36 -45.91 -30.44
C LYS A 2 3.37 -45.41 -29.37
N PHE A 3 2.35 -44.64 -29.75
CA PHE A 3 1.35 -44.09 -28.82
C PHE A 3 0.48 -45.16 -28.14
N LYS A 4 0.01 -46.16 -28.91
CA LYS A 4 -0.78 -47.30 -28.41
C LYS A 4 0.02 -48.17 -27.44
N SER A 5 1.32 -48.37 -27.73
CA SER A 5 2.23 -49.10 -26.85
C SER A 5 2.50 -48.36 -25.53
N LEU A 6 2.55 -47.03 -25.54
CA LEU A 6 2.73 -46.21 -24.35
C LEU A 6 1.50 -46.31 -23.42
N ILE A 7 0.30 -46.21 -24.01
CA ILE A 7 -0.98 -46.31 -23.27
C ILE A 7 -1.12 -47.67 -22.60
N ASN A 8 -0.86 -48.76 -23.31
CA ASN A 8 -0.92 -50.11 -22.72
C ASN A 8 0.03 -50.24 -21.53
N LYS A 9 1.26 -49.71 -21.65
CA LYS A 9 2.25 -49.70 -20.56
C LYS A 9 1.78 -48.94 -19.31
N PHE A 10 0.99 -47.86 -19.50
CA PHE A 10 0.41 -47.12 -18.38
C PHE A 10 -0.76 -47.87 -17.71
N LEU A 11 -1.54 -48.61 -18.51
CA LEU A 11 -2.70 -49.40 -18.05
C LEU A 11 -2.29 -50.73 -17.41
N ASP A 12 -1.17 -51.32 -17.83
CA ASP A 12 -0.66 -52.60 -17.31
C ASP A 12 -0.09 -52.48 -15.88
N TYR A 13 0.34 -51.27 -15.47
CA TYR A 13 0.93 -51.01 -14.14
C TYR A 13 0.26 -49.84 -13.40
N PRO A 14 -1.06 -49.90 -13.13
CA PRO A 14 -1.85 -48.76 -12.65
C PRO A 14 -1.38 -48.22 -11.29
N LYS A 15 -0.88 -49.09 -10.40
CA LYS A 15 -0.35 -48.65 -9.10
C LYS A 15 0.94 -47.85 -9.25
N VAL A 16 1.86 -48.31 -10.10
CA VAL A 16 3.16 -47.65 -10.32
C VAL A 16 2.95 -46.30 -11.00
N THR A 17 2.03 -46.24 -11.96
CA THR A 17 1.74 -45.00 -12.70
C THR A 17 1.05 -43.97 -11.83
N LEU A 18 0.07 -44.37 -11.00
CA LEU A 18 -0.56 -43.49 -10.02
C LEU A 18 0.43 -43.03 -8.94
N SER A 19 1.30 -43.90 -8.44
CA SER A 19 2.33 -43.51 -7.48
C SER A 19 3.33 -42.52 -8.08
N LEU A 20 3.79 -42.76 -9.32
CA LEU A 20 4.67 -41.82 -10.01
C LEU A 20 4.00 -40.46 -10.22
N LEU A 21 2.75 -40.45 -10.68
CA LEU A 21 1.96 -39.22 -10.84
C LEU A 21 1.82 -38.48 -9.52
N ALA A 22 1.45 -39.17 -8.44
CA ALA A 22 1.30 -38.57 -7.11
C ALA A 22 2.63 -37.97 -6.60
N ILE A 23 3.75 -38.66 -6.80
CA ILE A 23 5.09 -38.15 -6.44
C ILE A 23 5.40 -36.87 -7.22
N VAL A 24 5.20 -36.87 -8.54
CA VAL A 24 5.43 -35.68 -9.37
C VAL A 24 4.55 -34.52 -8.92
N THR A 25 3.26 -34.78 -8.66
CA THR A 25 2.33 -33.77 -8.16
C THR A 25 2.75 -33.21 -6.80
N ILE A 26 3.19 -34.05 -5.85
CA ILE A 26 3.68 -33.60 -4.54
C ILE A 26 4.94 -32.76 -4.68
N ILE A 27 5.89 -33.17 -5.53
CA ILE A 27 7.11 -32.42 -5.80
C ILE A 27 6.75 -31.05 -6.38
N MET A 28 5.88 -30.97 -7.38
CA MET A 28 5.44 -29.69 -7.95
C MET A 28 4.68 -28.84 -6.93
N GLY A 29 3.81 -29.45 -6.12
CA GLY A 29 3.08 -28.77 -5.05
C GLY A 29 3.99 -28.22 -3.94
N ALA A 30 5.14 -28.83 -3.69
CA ALA A 30 6.11 -28.33 -2.72
C ALA A 30 6.73 -26.97 -3.13
N TYR A 31 6.71 -26.62 -4.42
CA TYR A 31 7.19 -25.32 -4.91
C TYR A 31 6.12 -24.21 -4.88
N LEU A 32 4.85 -24.54 -4.61
CA LEU A 32 3.75 -23.57 -4.58
C LEU A 32 4.00 -22.38 -3.62
N PRO A 33 4.57 -22.56 -2.41
CA PRO A 33 4.84 -21.43 -1.51
C PRO A 33 5.89 -20.44 -2.01
N ASN A 34 6.77 -20.86 -2.94
CA ASN A 34 7.81 -19.99 -3.51
C ASN A 34 7.32 -19.22 -4.75
N LEU A 35 6.05 -19.36 -5.12
CA LEU A 35 5.46 -18.65 -6.24
C LEU A 35 5.41 -17.15 -5.93
N LYS A 36 6.28 -16.37 -6.58
CA LYS A 36 6.27 -14.91 -6.47
C LYS A 36 5.20 -14.35 -7.40
N MET A 37 4.32 -13.56 -6.82
CA MET A 37 3.20 -12.91 -7.50
C MET A 37 3.67 -11.51 -7.92
N ASP A 38 4.22 -11.38 -9.13
CA ASP A 38 4.61 -10.08 -9.69
C ASP A 38 3.39 -9.44 -10.36
N PHE A 39 2.51 -8.81 -9.57
CA PHE A 39 1.35 -8.07 -10.07
C PHE A 39 1.64 -6.58 -9.99
N SER A 40 2.38 -6.09 -10.98
CA SER A 40 2.40 -4.66 -11.25
C SER A 40 1.23 -4.34 -12.19
N ILE A 41 0.48 -3.26 -11.93
CA ILE A 41 -0.62 -2.82 -12.81
C ILE A 41 -0.06 -2.52 -14.21
N GLU A 42 1.22 -2.18 -14.27
CA GLU A 42 1.99 -1.88 -15.45
C GLU A 42 2.08 -3.07 -16.41
N GLN A 43 2.02 -4.31 -15.91
CA GLN A 43 1.95 -5.52 -16.75
C GLN A 43 0.62 -5.64 -17.51
N LEU A 44 -0.42 -4.87 -17.16
CA LEU A 44 -1.67 -4.85 -17.91
C LEU A 44 -1.55 -4.05 -19.22
N PHE A 45 -0.50 -3.25 -19.38
CA PHE A 45 -0.25 -2.49 -20.62
C PHE A 45 0.57 -3.30 -21.62
N SER A 46 0.41 -2.95 -22.90
CA SER A 46 1.21 -3.54 -23.98
C SER A 46 2.68 -3.13 -23.81
N GLN A 47 3.57 -4.12 -23.74
CA GLN A 47 5.00 -3.89 -23.51
C GLN A 47 5.68 -3.16 -24.69
N ASP A 48 5.11 -3.26 -25.90
CA ASP A 48 5.62 -2.59 -27.10
C ASP A 48 5.03 -1.18 -27.33
N ASP A 49 4.40 -0.57 -26.31
CA ASP A 49 3.81 0.76 -26.42
C ASP A 49 4.85 1.85 -26.09
N PRO A 50 5.19 2.76 -27.04
CA PRO A 50 6.16 3.84 -26.81
C PRO A 50 5.75 4.83 -25.70
N VAL A 51 4.49 4.82 -25.25
CA VAL A 51 4.05 5.58 -24.08
C VAL A 51 4.60 4.97 -22.78
N ILE A 52 4.64 3.65 -22.69
CA ILE A 52 5.14 2.94 -21.50
C ILE A 52 6.65 3.14 -21.37
N ASP A 53 7.40 3.05 -22.48
CA ASP A 53 8.84 3.32 -22.48
C ASP A 53 9.16 4.72 -21.95
N ARG A 54 8.41 5.74 -22.39
CA ARG A 54 8.60 7.12 -21.90
C ARG A 54 8.23 7.26 -20.43
N PHE A 55 7.19 6.57 -19.96
CA PHE A 55 6.82 6.57 -18.54
C PHE A 55 7.90 5.91 -17.67
N LEU A 56 8.45 4.77 -18.09
CA LEU A 56 9.52 4.08 -17.37
C LEU A 56 10.80 4.92 -17.29
N GLN A 57 11.19 5.58 -18.38
CA GLN A 57 12.33 6.51 -18.40
C GLN A 57 12.10 7.71 -17.47
N PHE A 58 10.91 8.30 -17.50
CA PHE A 58 10.56 9.41 -16.59
C PHE A 58 10.66 8.98 -15.14
N ARG A 59 10.19 7.77 -14.79
CA ARG A 59 10.28 7.24 -13.43
C ARG A 59 11.71 6.97 -12.97
N GLU A 60 12.61 6.56 -13.87
CA GLU A 60 14.03 6.41 -13.55
C GLU A 60 14.72 7.76 -13.26
N GLU A 61 14.28 8.83 -13.92
CA GLU A 61 14.84 10.18 -13.75
C GLU A 61 14.20 10.96 -12.59
N PHE A 62 12.89 10.77 -12.38
CA PHE A 62 12.08 11.43 -11.37
C PHE A 62 11.46 10.40 -10.43
N ASP A 63 12.19 10.12 -9.36
CA ASP A 63 11.79 9.17 -8.32
C ASP A 63 10.53 9.64 -7.54
N GLY A 64 9.83 8.70 -6.91
CA GLY A 64 9.03 9.01 -5.70
C GLY A 64 7.64 9.62 -5.86
N VAL A 65 6.93 9.44 -6.99
CA VAL A 65 5.52 9.91 -7.11
C VAL A 65 4.50 8.80 -6.84
N ASP A 66 4.91 7.53 -6.88
CA ASP A 66 4.03 6.37 -6.78
C ASP A 66 4.22 5.51 -5.52
N ASN A 67 4.99 6.03 -4.56
CA ASN A 67 5.38 5.38 -3.30
C ASN A 67 4.73 6.03 -2.05
N ILE A 68 3.81 6.98 -2.23
CA ILE A 68 3.14 7.67 -1.12
C ILE A 68 1.84 6.95 -0.73
N VAL A 69 1.75 6.59 0.56
CA VAL A 69 0.50 6.22 1.23
C VAL A 69 -0.14 7.49 1.78
N TYR A 70 -1.39 7.72 1.40
CA TYR A 70 -2.23 8.78 1.95
C TYR A 70 -3.09 8.18 3.05
N LEU A 71 -2.78 8.52 4.31
CA LEU A 71 -3.54 8.08 5.47
C LEU A 71 -4.39 9.24 5.98
N LEU A 72 -5.66 9.28 5.57
CA LEU A 72 -6.63 10.29 5.98
C LEU A 72 -7.26 9.89 7.31
N TYR A 73 -7.53 10.89 8.15
CA TYR A 73 -8.20 10.70 9.43
C TYR A 73 -9.23 11.79 9.69
N GLU A 74 -10.37 11.37 10.24
CA GLU A 74 -11.39 12.23 10.82
C GLU A 74 -11.35 12.11 12.34
N SER A 75 -11.36 13.27 12.99
CA SER A 75 -11.41 13.43 14.45
C SER A 75 -12.44 14.50 14.78
N ASP A 76 -12.70 14.74 16.06
CA ASP A 76 -13.54 15.86 16.50
C ASP A 76 -13.03 17.23 16.00
N ASP A 77 -11.73 17.50 16.15
CA ASP A 77 -11.04 18.65 15.53
C ASP A 77 -9.56 18.31 15.29
N PRO A 78 -9.12 18.15 14.03
CA PRO A 78 -7.73 17.85 13.70
C PRO A 78 -6.71 18.87 14.25
N PHE A 79 -7.13 20.12 14.48
CA PHE A 79 -6.30 21.20 14.99
C PHE A 79 -6.33 21.34 16.52
N SER A 80 -7.10 20.50 17.22
CA SER A 80 -7.12 20.50 18.68
C SER A 80 -5.74 20.14 19.23
N TYR A 81 -5.37 20.72 20.38
CA TYR A 81 -4.10 20.39 21.05
C TYR A 81 -3.92 18.88 21.24
N GLU A 82 -4.99 18.19 21.65
CA GLU A 82 -4.95 16.75 21.89
C GLU A 82 -4.67 15.97 20.59
N ASN A 83 -5.37 16.30 19.50
CA ASN A 83 -5.19 15.60 18.22
C ASN A 83 -3.86 15.94 17.56
N LEU A 84 -3.35 17.16 17.68
CA LEU A 84 -1.99 17.49 17.22
C LEU A 84 -0.93 16.70 18.00
N ILE A 85 -1.11 16.49 19.30
CA ILE A 85 -0.18 15.66 20.10
C ILE A 85 -0.24 14.19 19.67
N LYS A 86 -1.45 13.65 19.43
CA LYS A 86 -1.63 12.31 18.88
C LYS A 86 -1.00 12.20 17.48
N ASN A 87 -1.25 13.17 16.60
CA ASN A 87 -0.71 13.24 15.25
C ASN A 87 0.83 13.21 15.28
N ARG A 88 1.48 14.05 16.09
CA ARG A 88 2.95 14.05 16.23
C ARG A 88 3.49 12.70 16.71
N LYS A 89 2.78 12.03 17.61
CA LYS A 89 3.16 10.66 18.05
C LYS A 89 3.02 9.65 16.92
N MET A 90 1.97 9.76 16.11
CA MET A 90 1.76 8.89 14.94
C MET A 90 2.87 9.09 13.92
N VAL A 91 3.21 10.35 13.57
CA VAL A 91 4.34 10.69 12.69
C VAL A 91 5.62 10.00 13.17
N ASN A 92 6.01 10.23 14.42
CA ASN A 92 7.22 9.63 15.01
C ASN A 92 7.18 8.10 15.06
N SER A 93 5.99 7.49 15.00
CA SER A 93 5.83 6.03 15.00
C SER A 93 5.94 5.47 13.59
N PHE A 94 5.35 6.15 12.60
CA PHE A 94 5.46 5.81 11.19
C PHE A 94 6.89 5.97 10.67
N GLU A 95 7.61 7.01 11.08
CA GLU A 95 9.03 7.24 10.72
C GLU A 95 9.96 6.10 11.20
N LYS A 96 9.54 5.31 12.19
CA LYS A 96 10.33 4.17 12.72
C LYS A 96 10.08 2.87 11.97
N ILE A 97 9.09 2.83 11.09
CA ILE A 97 8.81 1.66 10.27
C ILE A 97 9.96 1.49 9.28
N ASN A 98 10.56 0.30 9.26
CA ASN A 98 11.63 0.01 8.33
C ASN A 98 11.11 0.04 6.88
N GLY A 99 11.73 0.87 6.04
CA GLY A 99 11.30 1.10 4.65
C GLY A 99 10.38 2.31 4.46
N VAL A 100 10.10 3.09 5.51
CA VAL A 100 9.54 4.45 5.37
C VAL A 100 10.68 5.45 5.23
N SER A 101 10.68 6.25 4.16
CA SER A 101 11.70 7.26 3.89
C SER A 101 11.35 8.61 4.49
N ASN A 102 10.07 8.98 4.50
CA ASN A 102 9.59 10.26 4.98
C ASN A 102 8.13 10.18 5.45
N VAL A 103 7.76 11.02 6.41
CA VAL A 103 6.37 11.18 6.87
C VAL A 103 6.03 12.66 6.97
N SER A 104 4.95 13.10 6.33
CA SER A 104 4.50 14.50 6.35
C SER A 104 3.06 14.61 6.86
N SER A 105 2.76 15.60 7.69
CA SER A 105 1.47 15.77 8.37
C SER A 105 1.27 17.22 8.82
N LEU A 106 0.10 17.53 9.39
CA LEU A 106 -0.17 18.84 10.00
C LEU A 106 0.88 19.29 11.02
N THR A 107 1.57 18.38 11.70
CA THR A 107 2.44 18.75 12.80
C THR A 107 3.90 19.00 12.40
N ASN A 108 4.35 18.59 11.22
CA ASN A 108 5.76 18.69 10.79
C ASN A 108 5.93 19.32 9.41
N ILE A 109 5.00 20.22 9.06
CA ILE A 109 5.03 20.99 7.82
C ILE A 109 5.74 22.32 7.98
N ASP A 110 6.41 22.71 6.90
CA ASP A 110 7.03 24.02 6.74
C ASP A 110 6.24 24.84 5.71
N LEU A 111 6.09 26.13 5.98
CA LEU A 111 5.46 27.09 5.07
C LEU A 111 6.40 28.25 4.77
N PHE A 112 6.21 28.87 3.60
CA PHE A 112 6.94 30.07 3.22
C PHE A 112 6.58 31.24 4.13
N THR A 113 7.60 31.95 4.56
CA THR A 113 7.45 33.20 5.30
C THR A 113 7.18 34.38 4.36
N ASP A 114 6.32 35.31 4.77
CA ASP A 114 5.96 36.51 3.98
C ASP A 114 7.09 37.57 3.89
N GLY A 115 8.27 37.27 4.45
CA GLY A 115 9.37 38.22 4.72
C GLY A 115 10.31 38.54 3.54
N GLY A 116 9.92 38.30 2.29
CA GLY A 116 10.69 38.68 1.10
C GLY A 116 11.83 37.75 0.68
N GLU A 117 12.33 36.90 1.58
CA GLU A 117 13.35 35.87 1.27
C GLU A 117 12.76 34.48 0.96
N TYR A 118 11.43 34.30 1.03
CA TYR A 118 10.74 33.00 0.81
C TYR A 118 11.45 31.83 1.52
N LEU A 119 11.76 32.01 2.81
CA LEU A 119 12.31 30.94 3.62
C LEU A 119 11.19 30.03 4.10
N LEU A 120 11.39 28.72 3.99
CA LEU A 120 10.56 27.71 4.63
C LEU A 120 10.82 27.74 6.15
N SER A 121 9.75 27.74 6.93
CA SER A 121 9.79 27.71 8.38
C SER A 121 8.70 26.78 8.93
N PRO A 122 8.98 25.99 9.97
CA PRO A 122 7.99 25.08 10.55
C PRO A 122 6.80 25.86 11.10
N VAL A 123 5.59 25.39 10.77
CA VAL A 123 4.37 25.94 11.36
C VAL A 123 4.33 25.70 12.87
N TYR A 124 4.86 24.56 13.31
CA TYR A 124 4.95 24.19 14.71
C TYR A 124 6.38 23.83 15.11
N GLU A 125 7.11 24.78 15.74
CA GLU A 125 8.32 24.43 16.50
C GLU A 125 7.96 23.51 17.68
N ASN A 126 6.91 23.87 18.41
CA ASN A 126 6.25 23.07 19.43
C ASN A 126 4.74 23.28 19.31
N ILE A 127 3.94 22.26 19.62
CA ILE A 127 2.48 22.39 19.57
C ILE A 127 2.03 23.30 20.72
N PRO A 128 1.44 24.48 20.43
CA PRO A 128 1.10 25.45 21.46
C PRO A 128 -0.12 25.00 22.27
N LYS A 129 -0.17 25.38 23.55
CA LYS A 129 -1.33 25.11 24.42
C LYS A 129 -2.39 26.22 24.37
N SER A 130 -2.03 27.41 23.92
CA SER A 130 -2.92 28.57 23.82
C SER A 130 -3.87 28.41 22.63
N SER A 131 -5.16 28.66 22.87
CA SER A 131 -6.19 28.69 21.82
C SER A 131 -5.82 29.63 20.68
N ASP A 132 -5.33 30.83 21.00
CA ASP A 132 -5.04 31.87 20.02
C ASP A 132 -3.89 31.47 19.08
N SER A 133 -2.89 30.77 19.62
CA SER A 133 -1.76 30.28 18.83
C SER A 133 -2.13 29.07 17.98
N LEU A 134 -3.01 28.19 18.48
CA LEU A 134 -3.56 27.08 17.70
C LEU A 134 -4.41 27.61 16.53
N GLU A 135 -5.26 28.61 16.78
CA GLU A 135 -6.10 29.23 15.75
C GLU A 135 -5.26 29.97 14.71
N SER A 136 -4.18 30.65 15.13
CA SER A 136 -3.24 31.29 14.21
C SER A 136 -2.57 30.27 13.29
N ALA A 137 -2.10 29.14 13.84
CA ALA A 137 -1.47 28.08 13.06
C ALA A 137 -2.48 27.40 12.11
N LYS A 138 -3.70 27.13 12.60
CA LYS A 138 -4.81 26.64 11.77
C LYS A 138 -5.08 27.56 10.60
N THR A 139 -5.21 28.87 10.85
CA THR A 139 -5.45 29.88 9.81
C THR A 139 -4.32 29.88 8.78
N GLN A 140 -3.07 29.79 9.23
CA GLN A 140 -1.91 29.74 8.34
C GLN A 140 -1.93 28.49 7.43
N ILE A 141 -2.26 27.31 8.00
CA ILE A 141 -2.36 26.05 7.27
C ILE A 141 -3.52 26.08 6.26
N MET A 142 -4.71 26.49 6.70
CA MET A 142 -5.92 26.54 5.87
C MET A 142 -5.81 27.55 4.72
N ASN A 143 -5.06 28.64 4.90
CA ASN A 143 -4.82 29.63 3.84
C ASN A 143 -3.75 29.19 2.83
N SER A 144 -3.00 28.12 3.11
CA SER A 144 -1.99 27.61 2.19
C SER A 144 -2.62 26.79 1.06
N LYS A 145 -2.57 27.33 -0.16
CA LYS A 145 -3.01 26.62 -1.38
C LYS A 145 -2.23 25.33 -1.66
N LEU A 146 -1.05 25.16 -1.06
CA LEU A 146 -0.24 23.95 -1.21
C LEU A 146 -0.71 22.82 -0.29
N LEU A 147 -1.33 23.16 0.83
CA LEU A 147 -1.74 22.20 1.85
C LEU A 147 -3.23 21.88 1.77
N ASN A 148 -4.04 22.87 1.38
CA ASN A 148 -5.46 22.67 1.20
C ASN A 148 -5.74 21.66 0.06
N ASN A 149 -6.63 20.71 0.30
CA ASN A 149 -6.92 19.54 -0.53
C ASN A 149 -5.71 18.62 -0.80
N TYR A 150 -4.64 18.75 -0.02
CA TYR A 150 -3.47 17.87 -0.06
C TYR A 150 -3.17 17.22 1.31
N LEU A 151 -3.13 18.02 2.37
CA LEU A 151 -2.98 17.58 3.77
C LEU A 151 -4.21 17.83 4.65
N ILE A 152 -5.09 18.75 4.25
CA ILE A 152 -6.30 19.11 4.97
C ILE A 152 -7.42 19.40 3.98
N SER A 153 -8.65 18.98 4.27
CA SER A 153 -9.84 19.32 3.48
C SER A 153 -10.18 20.81 3.56
N ASP A 154 -10.91 21.31 2.56
CA ASP A 154 -11.37 22.72 2.49
C ASP A 154 -12.13 23.18 3.75
N ASP A 155 -12.86 22.28 4.41
CA ASP A 155 -13.62 22.55 5.63
C ASP A 155 -12.84 22.29 6.94
N GLY A 156 -11.63 21.74 6.84
CA GLY A 156 -10.77 21.44 7.98
C GLY A 156 -11.16 20.19 8.79
N ALA A 157 -12.13 19.40 8.32
CA ALA A 157 -12.62 18.22 9.05
C ALA A 157 -11.75 16.97 8.84
N LEU A 158 -11.15 16.83 7.66
CA LEU A 158 -10.37 15.65 7.27
C LEU A 158 -8.91 16.03 7.04
N ALA A 159 -8.00 15.40 7.76
CA ALA A 159 -6.57 15.63 7.65
C ALA A 159 -5.82 14.39 7.15
N ALA A 160 -4.62 14.56 6.60
CA ALA A 160 -3.81 13.46 6.09
C ALA A 160 -2.44 13.37 6.78
N ILE A 161 -1.97 12.15 6.92
CA ILE A 161 -0.57 11.79 7.16
C ILE A 161 -0.08 11.11 5.88
N LEU A 162 0.91 11.71 5.23
CA LEU A 162 1.53 11.18 4.02
C LEU A 162 2.75 10.38 4.43
N ILE A 163 2.78 9.10 4.07
CA ILE A 163 3.86 8.18 4.42
C ILE A 163 4.52 7.75 3.11
N GLU A 164 5.76 8.16 2.92
CA GLU A 164 6.55 7.83 1.73
C GLU A 164 7.33 6.54 1.97
N ILE A 165 7.19 5.57 1.07
CA ILE A 165 7.88 4.29 1.13
C ILE A 165 9.17 4.38 0.33
N ASP A 166 10.28 3.97 0.93
CA ASP A 166 11.57 3.90 0.26
C ASP A 166 11.49 2.94 -0.96
N VAL A 167 12.09 3.35 -2.07
CA VAL A 167 12.01 2.64 -3.35
C VAL A 167 12.57 1.22 -3.26
N ALA A 168 13.58 0.99 -2.41
CA ALA A 168 14.13 -0.34 -2.16
C ALA A 168 13.12 -1.29 -1.47
N PHE A 169 12.07 -0.74 -0.86
CA PHE A 169 11.02 -1.46 -0.16
C PHE A 169 9.67 -1.45 -0.89
N ASN A 170 9.56 -0.83 -2.07
CA ASN A 170 8.31 -0.71 -2.82
C ASN A 170 7.93 -1.98 -3.63
N GLU A 171 8.59 -3.12 -3.37
CA GLU A 171 8.13 -4.44 -3.86
C GLU A 171 6.98 -4.98 -3.00
N HIS A 172 6.19 -5.90 -3.56
CA HIS A 172 4.92 -6.32 -2.97
C HIS A 172 5.02 -6.81 -1.51
N ASN A 173 5.99 -7.68 -1.18
CA ASN A 173 6.06 -8.30 0.15
C ASN A 173 6.52 -7.30 1.21
N SER A 174 7.56 -6.52 0.91
CA SER A 174 8.08 -5.46 1.77
C SER A 174 7.02 -4.40 2.02
N ARG A 175 6.32 -3.97 0.96
CA ARG A 175 5.20 -3.05 1.08
C ARG A 175 4.05 -3.64 1.91
N GLU A 176 3.72 -4.92 1.74
CA GLU A 176 2.71 -5.59 2.57
C GLU A 176 3.06 -5.56 4.06
N ILE A 177 4.34 -5.76 4.41
CA ILE A 177 4.83 -5.65 5.80
C ILE A 177 4.65 -4.22 6.32
N ILE A 178 5.06 -3.22 5.55
CA ILE A 178 4.91 -1.80 5.91
C ILE A 178 3.44 -1.44 6.15
N LEU A 179 2.54 -1.81 5.22
CA LEU A 179 1.11 -1.53 5.35
C LEU A 179 0.49 -2.21 6.57
N LYS A 180 0.94 -3.42 6.91
CA LYS A 180 0.49 -4.12 8.12
C LYS A 180 0.94 -3.42 9.40
N GLU A 181 2.14 -2.84 9.42
CA GLU A 181 2.60 -2.02 10.54
C GLU A 181 1.81 -0.72 10.66
N ILE A 182 1.49 -0.08 9.53
CA ILE A 182 0.61 1.11 9.48
C ILE A 182 -0.77 0.77 10.05
N ASP A 183 -1.40 -0.32 9.58
CA ASP A 183 -2.70 -0.80 10.07
C ASP A 183 -2.70 -0.97 11.59
N LYS A 184 -1.65 -1.59 12.14
CA LYS A 184 -1.50 -1.82 13.58
C LYS A 184 -1.36 -0.51 14.36
N LEU A 185 -0.63 0.47 13.84
CA LEU A 185 -0.46 1.76 14.52
C LEU A 185 -1.75 2.57 14.55
N GLN A 186 -2.60 2.46 13.53
CA GLN A 186 -3.91 3.12 13.51
C GLN A 186 -4.82 2.68 14.66
N GLU A 187 -4.73 1.42 15.11
CA GLU A 187 -5.48 0.92 16.26
C GLU A 187 -5.14 1.63 17.58
N SER A 188 -4.02 2.36 17.64
CA SER A 188 -3.59 3.08 18.84
C SER A 188 -4.31 4.42 19.06
N VAL A 189 -5.06 4.90 18.06
CA VAL A 189 -5.78 6.17 18.10
C VAL A 189 -7.19 5.99 17.55
N ASP A 190 -8.18 6.42 18.34
CA ASP A 190 -9.60 6.36 18.01
C ASP A 190 -9.98 7.51 17.06
N TRP A 191 -9.54 7.40 15.81
CA TRP A 191 -9.96 8.24 14.70
C TRP A 191 -10.63 7.37 13.63
N GLU A 192 -11.50 7.97 12.82
CA GLU A 192 -11.97 7.29 11.62
C GLU A 192 -10.91 7.42 10.53
N TRP A 193 -10.42 6.28 10.03
CA TRP A 193 -9.29 6.24 9.11
C TRP A 193 -9.71 5.84 7.69
N HIS A 194 -9.10 6.49 6.70
CA HIS A 194 -9.18 6.10 5.30
C HIS A 194 -7.78 6.05 4.68
N GLN A 195 -7.51 5.03 3.86
CA GLN A 195 -6.22 4.83 3.20
C GLN A 195 -6.37 4.94 1.69
N THR A 196 -5.43 5.61 1.02
CA THR A 196 -5.32 5.63 -0.44
C THR A 196 -3.86 5.80 -0.89
N GLY A 197 -3.66 5.95 -2.20
CA GLY A 197 -2.35 5.99 -2.83
C GLY A 197 -2.02 4.68 -3.57
N LEU A 198 -1.11 4.78 -4.53
CA LEU A 198 -0.70 3.64 -5.36
C LEU A 198 -0.14 2.46 -4.55
N PRO A 199 0.64 2.66 -3.47
CA PRO A 199 1.07 1.56 -2.60
C PRO A 199 -0.09 0.75 -2.00
N ILE A 200 -1.13 1.44 -1.52
CA ILE A 200 -2.34 0.80 -0.97
C ILE A 200 -3.05 0.02 -2.05
N ILE A 201 -3.35 0.67 -3.19
CA ILE A 201 -4.12 0.07 -4.28
C ILE A 201 -3.41 -1.18 -4.80
N ARG A 202 -2.10 -1.09 -5.09
CA ARG A 202 -1.32 -2.20 -5.64
C ARG A 202 -1.25 -3.39 -4.67
N THR A 203 -1.08 -3.17 -3.37
CA THR A 203 -1.01 -4.28 -2.39
C THR A 203 -2.38 -4.89 -2.13
N ARG A 204 -3.39 -4.07 -1.82
CA ARG A 204 -4.73 -4.56 -1.47
C ARG A 204 -5.39 -5.28 -2.64
N TYR A 205 -5.19 -4.80 -3.87
CA TYR A 205 -5.66 -5.49 -5.07
C TYR A 205 -5.17 -6.94 -5.13
N VAL A 206 -3.87 -7.17 -4.93
CA VAL A 206 -3.28 -8.52 -4.95
C VAL A 206 -3.82 -9.37 -3.81
N GLN A 207 -3.91 -8.82 -2.60
CA GLN A 207 -4.47 -9.53 -1.44
C GLN A 207 -5.92 -9.97 -1.70
N TYR A 208 -6.78 -9.08 -2.22
CA TYR A 208 -8.16 -9.40 -2.53
C TYR A 208 -8.28 -10.42 -3.66
N MET A 209 -7.50 -10.28 -4.73
CA MET A 209 -7.47 -11.25 -5.82
C MET A 209 -7.08 -12.66 -5.34
N ILE A 210 -6.08 -12.76 -4.44
CA ILE A 210 -5.67 -14.04 -3.86
C ILE A 210 -6.77 -14.61 -2.95
N ALA A 211 -7.34 -13.78 -2.07
CA ALA A 211 -8.41 -14.18 -1.17
C ALA A 211 -9.65 -14.67 -1.95
N ASP A 212 -10.02 -13.97 -3.01
CA ASP A 212 -11.14 -14.32 -3.89
C ASP A 212 -10.87 -15.61 -4.65
N ASN A 213 -9.67 -15.80 -5.21
CA ASN A 213 -9.30 -17.05 -5.88
C ASN A 213 -9.40 -18.25 -4.94
N ILE A 214 -8.90 -18.13 -3.70
CA ILE A 214 -8.97 -19.20 -2.70
C ILE A 214 -10.44 -19.46 -2.31
N ARG A 215 -11.23 -18.41 -2.09
CA ARG A 215 -12.65 -18.52 -1.76
C ARG A 215 -13.46 -19.17 -2.90
N PHE A 216 -13.09 -18.91 -4.14
CA PHE A 216 -13.75 -19.44 -5.33
C PHE A 216 -13.37 -20.90 -5.63
N LEU A 217 -12.15 -21.33 -5.27
CA LEU A 217 -11.63 -22.66 -5.55
C LEU A 217 -12.52 -23.78 -4.98
N GLY A 218 -13.00 -23.61 -3.74
CA GLY A 218 -13.84 -24.60 -3.06
C GLY A 218 -15.16 -24.90 -3.79
N PRO A 219 -16.00 -23.90 -4.06
CA PRO A 219 -17.22 -24.05 -4.85
C PRO A 219 -16.97 -24.63 -6.25
N VAL A 220 -15.89 -24.22 -6.94
CA VAL A 220 -15.55 -24.76 -8.27
C VAL A 220 -15.20 -26.23 -8.21
N ILE A 221 -14.37 -26.66 -7.24
CA ILE A 221 -14.03 -28.06 -7.05
C ILE A 221 -15.29 -28.89 -6.75
N LEU A 222 -16.18 -28.39 -5.90
CA LEU A 222 -17.47 -29.03 -5.61
C LEU A 222 -18.31 -29.18 -6.88
N MET A 223 -18.42 -28.12 -7.67
CA MET A 223 -19.16 -28.12 -8.93
C MET A 223 -18.57 -29.15 -9.90
N LEU A 224 -17.25 -29.18 -10.06
CA LEU A 224 -16.55 -30.17 -10.89
C LEU A 224 -16.85 -31.59 -10.42
N PHE A 225 -16.82 -31.87 -9.12
CA PHE A 225 -17.18 -33.19 -8.59
C PHE A 225 -18.61 -33.59 -8.95
N ILE A 226 -19.58 -32.67 -8.87
CA ILE A 226 -20.98 -32.93 -9.22
C ILE A 226 -21.14 -33.21 -10.73
N PHE A 227 -20.38 -32.53 -11.60
CA PHE A 227 -20.45 -32.73 -13.05
C PHE A 227 -19.69 -33.97 -13.55
N LEU A 228 -18.64 -34.38 -12.82
CA LEU A 228 -17.79 -35.53 -13.17
C LEU A 228 -18.23 -36.85 -12.51
N SER A 229 -19.12 -36.81 -11.52
CA SER A 229 -19.76 -37.97 -10.89
C SER A 229 -20.98 -38.44 -11.67
#